data_AF-W6TGD0-F1
#
_entry.id   AF-W6TGD0-F1
#
_cell.length_a   1.000
_cell.length_b   1.000
_cell.length_c   1.000
_cell.angle_alpha   90.00
_cell.angle_beta   90.00
_cell.angle_gamma   90.00
#
_symmetry.space_group_name_H-M   'P 1'
#
loop_
_entity.id
_entity.type
_entity.pdbx_description
1 polymer ?
#
loop_
_entity_poly.entity_id
_entity_poly.type
_entity_poly.pdbx_seq_one_letter_code
_entity_poly.pdbx_strand_id
1 'polypeptide(L)' 'MLMMINLKKDAIIAGGIALRGMAKEGKFIVKEIGDRKTGAESAKGAAAKAVNKVLSTLIIAIRNKQE' A
#
# COMPACT_ATOMS: atom_id res chain seq x y z
N MET A 1 10.93 -12.19 22.88
CA MET A 1 11.42 -11.19 21.91
C MET A 1 10.22 -10.51 21.27
N LEU A 2 9.66 -9.50 21.95
CA LEU A 2 8.59 -8.68 21.39
C LEU A 2 9.24 -7.72 20.41
N MET A 3 9.11 -7.99 19.11
CA MET A 3 9.40 -6.96 18.12
C MET A 3 8.30 -5.92 18.29
N MET A 4 8.63 -4.78 18.90
CA MET A 4 7.83 -3.57 18.77
C MET A 4 7.91 -3.16 17.30
N ILE A 5 7.09 -3.80 16.47
CA ILE A 5 6.81 -3.38 15.10
C ILE A 5 6.41 -1.91 15.26
N ASN A 6 7.14 -1.01 14.61
CA ASN A 6 6.81 0.42 14.62
C ASN A 6 5.55 0.60 13.76
N LEU A 7 4.42 0.07 14.20
CA LEU A 7 3.16 -0.05 13.47
C LEU A 7 2.70 1.30 12.90
N LYS A 8 2.99 2.39 13.61
CA LYS A 8 2.73 3.76 13.15
C LYS A 8 3.53 4.09 11.88
N LYS A 9 4.82 3.73 11.84
CA LYS A 9 5.69 3.97 10.68
C LYS A 9 5.26 3.11 9.49
N ASP A 10 4.98 1.83 9.72
CA ASP A 10 4.53 0.92 8.65
C ASP A 10 3.17 1.36 8.08
N ALA A 11 2.26 1.85 8.93
CA ALA A 11 1.00 2.43 8.49
C ALA A 11 1.18 3.71 7.65
N ILE A 12 2.12 4.59 8.05
CA ILE A 12 2.44 5.81 7.29
C ILE A 12 3.02 5.43 5.91
N ILE A 13 3.94 4.45 5.86
CA ILE A 13 4.52 3.97 4.60
C ILE A 13 3.45 3.35 3.71
N ALA A 14 2.57 2.49 4.26
CA ALA A 14 1.47 1.89 3.53
C ALA A 14 0.48 2.95 3.01
N GLY A 15 0.21 4.00 3.80
CA GLY A 15 -0.59 5.14 3.37
C GLY A 15 0.05 5.89 2.20
N GLY A 16 1.36 6.16 2.27
CA GLY A 16 2.11 6.77 1.17
C GLY A 16 2.11 5.92 -0.10
N ILE A 17 2.24 4.60 0.02
CA ILE A 17 2.15 3.65 -1.09
C ILE A 17 0.74 3.68 -1.72
N ALA A 18 -0.31 3.67 -0.88
CA ALA A 18 -1.69 3.73 -1.38
C ALA A 18 -1.94 5.04 -2.13
N LEU A 19 -1.58 6.19 -1.57
CA LEU A 19 -1.72 7.49 -2.22
C LEU A 19 -0.93 7.55 -3.54
N ARG A 20 0.31 7.05 -3.54
CA ARG A 20 1.13 7.00 -4.76
C ARG A 20 0.54 6.07 -5.81
N GLY A 21 0.00 4.92 -5.43
CA GLY A 21 -0.62 3.96 -6.34
C GLY A 21 -1.97 4.42 -6.91
N MET A 22 -2.70 5.28 -6.19
CA MET A 22 -3.98 5.86 -6.64
C MET A 22 -3.82 7.14 -7.46
N ALA A 23 -2.67 7.81 -7.38
CA ALA A 23 -2.42 9.02 -8.15
C ALA A 23 -2.38 8.72 -9.66
N LYS A 24 -2.93 9.63 -10.48
CA LYS A 24 -3.00 9.49 -11.95
C LYS A 24 -1.64 9.20 -12.59
N GLU A 25 -0.61 9.95 -12.18
CA GLU A 25 0.78 9.77 -12.63
C GLU A 25 1.64 8.99 -11.61
N GLY A 26 0.99 8.18 -10.78
CA GLY A 26 1.59 7.36 -9.75
C GLY A 26 2.49 6.27 -10.32
N LYS A 27 3.81 6.37 -10.11
CA LYS A 27 4.79 5.36 -10.52
C LYS A 27 5.69 4.95 -9.37
N PHE A 28 5.99 3.65 -9.29
CA PHE A 28 6.98 3.07 -8.37
C PHE A 28 8.26 2.81 -9.16
N ILE A 29 9.35 3.46 -8.76
CA ILE A 29 10.65 3.24 -9.38
C ILE A 29 11.26 1.98 -8.78
N VAL A 30 11.56 1.01 -9.64
CA VAL A 30 12.25 -0.22 -9.26
C VAL A 30 13.49 -0.32 -10.12
N LYS A 31 14.63 -0.64 -9.50
CA LYS A 31 15.85 -0.91 -10.24
C LYS A 31 15.70 -2.24 -10.97
N GLU A 32 15.88 -2.23 -12.28
CA GLU A 32 16.04 -3.45 -13.07
C GLU A 32 17.35 -4.13 -12.67
N ILE A 33 17.27 -5.28 -12.01
CA ILE A 33 18.43 -6.11 -11.64
C ILE A 33 18.34 -7.42 -12.43
N GLY A 34 18.71 -7.36 -13.72
CA GLY A 34 18.65 -8.50 -14.64
C GLY A 34 17.23 -9.05 -14.84
N ASP A 35 17.09 -10.33 -15.20
CA ASP A 35 15.81 -11.03 -15.46
C ASP A 35 14.86 -11.18 -14.23
N ARG A 36 15.21 -10.59 -13.09
CA ARG A 36 14.44 -10.71 -11.85
C ARG A 36 13.31 -9.67 -11.83
N LYS A 37 12.19 -10.00 -12.48
CA LYS A 37 10.91 -9.25 -12.44
C LYS A 37 10.29 -9.12 -11.04
N THR A 38 10.85 -9.80 -10.05
CA THR A 38 10.34 -9.91 -8.68
C THR A 38 10.17 -8.57 -7.98
N GLY A 39 11.03 -7.57 -8.26
CA GLY A 39 10.93 -6.24 -7.64
C GLY A 39 9.69 -5.46 -8.10
N ALA A 40 9.41 -5.48 -9.40
CA ALA A 40 8.24 -4.80 -9.98
C ALA A 40 6.94 -5.49 -9.56
N GLU A 41 6.92 -6.83 -9.56
CA GLU A 41 5.78 -7.61 -9.07
C GLU A 41 5.51 -7.38 -7.58
N SER A 42 6.56 -7.33 -6.75
CA SER A 42 6.44 -7.03 -5.32
C SER A 42 5.90 -5.61 -5.08
N ALA A 43 6.41 -4.61 -5.82
CA ALA A 43 5.90 -3.24 -5.73
C ALA A 43 4.42 -3.15 -6.15
N LYS A 44 4.03 -3.84 -7.22
CA LYS A 44 2.65 -3.91 -7.68
C LYS A 44 1.75 -4.60 -6.65
N GLY A 45 2.20 -5.71 -6.07
CA GLY A 45 1.49 -6.45 -5.03
C GLY A 45 1.29 -5.62 -3.75
N ALA A 46 2.33 -4.92 -3.31
CA ALA A 46 2.27 -4.01 -2.16
C ALA A 46 1.31 -2.84 -2.42
N ALA A 47 1.40 -2.21 -3.59
CA ALA A 47 0.51 -1.12 -3.98
C ALA A 47 -0.96 -1.58 -4.02
N ALA A 48 -1.25 -2.70 -4.69
CA ALA A 48 -2.61 -3.23 -4.79
C ALA A 48 -3.20 -3.57 -3.41
N LYS A 49 -2.41 -4.21 -2.52
CA LYS A 49 -2.86 -4.53 -1.16
C LYS A 49 -3.12 -3.26 -0.33
N ALA A 50 -2.24 -2.27 -0.40
CA ALA A 50 -2.39 -1.02 0.34
C ALA A 50 -3.65 -0.25 -0.12
N VAL A 51 -3.85 -0.12 -1.43
CA VAL A 51 -5.05 0.55 -2.00
C VAL A 51 -6.32 -0.18 -1.62
N ASN A 52 -6.37 -1.51 -1.77
CA ASN A 52 -7.54 -2.31 -1.38
C ASN A 52 -7.88 -2.14 0.09
N LYS A 53 -6.88 -2.10 0.98
CA LYS A 53 -7.12 -1.95 2.42
C LYS A 53 -7.71 -0.56 2.74
N VAL A 54 -7.17 0.50 2.14
CA VAL A 54 -7.68 1.88 2.31
C VAL A 54 -9.14 1.98 1.83
N LEU A 55 -9.44 1.45 0.64
CA LEU A 55 -10.78 1.49 0.09
C LEU A 55 -11.77 0.66 0.93
N SER A 56 -11.40 -0.54 1.36
CA SER A 56 -12.23 -1.37 2.24
C SER A 56 -12.53 -0.68 3.57
N THR A 57 -11.53 -0.04 4.19
CA THR A 57 -11.74 0.74 5.41
C THR A 57 -12.70 1.91 5.18
N LEU A 58 -12.56 2.63 4.06
CA LEU A 58 -13.46 3.73 3.70
C LEU A 58 -14.90 3.23 3.51
N ILE A 59 -15.10 2.11 2.81
CA ILE A 59 -16.43 1.52 2.60
C ILE A 59 -17.09 1.16 3.94
N ILE A 60 -16.36 0.52 4.85
CA ILE A 60 -16.86 0.18 6.19
C ILE A 60 -17.20 1.45 6.97
N ALA A 61 -16.33 2.47 6.93
CA ALA A 61 -16.56 3.73 7.63
C ALA A 61 -17.81 4.46 7.12
N ILE A 62 -18.05 4.46 5.80
CA ILE A 62 -19.26 5.04 5.21
C ILE A 62 -20.51 4.23 5.63
N ARG A 63 -20.43 2.90 5.61
CA ARG A 63 -21.54 2.03 6.02
C ARG A 63 -21.94 2.27 7.48
N ASN A 64 -20.98 2.27 8.38
CA ASN A 64 -21.21 2.45 9.82
C ASN A 64 -21.69 3.87 10.18
N LYS A 65 -21.56 4.85 9.27
CA LYS A 65 -22.07 6.22 9.46
C LYS A 65 -23.53 6.37 8.99
N GLN A 66 -24.06 5.40 8.24
CA GLN A 66 -25.44 5.41 7.73
C GLN A 66 -26.42 4.73 8.69
N GLU A 67 -25.90 4.11 9.77
CA GLU A 67 -26.65 3.70 10.97
C GLU A 67 -26.63 4.82 12.01
#